data_AF-A0A238KH68-F1
#
_entry.id   AF-A0A238KH68-F1
#
_cell.length_a   1.000
_cell.length_b   1.000
_cell.length_c   1.000
_cell.angle_alpha   90.00
_cell.angle_beta   90.00
_cell.angle_gamma   90.00
#
_symmetry.space_group_name_H-M   'P 1'
#
loop_
_entity.id
_entity.type
_entity.pdbx_description
1 polymer ?
#
loop_
_entity_poly.entity_id
_entity_poly.type
_entity_poly.pdbx_seq_one_letter_code
_entity_poly.pdbx_strand_id
1 'polypeptide(L)'
;MLGRLALAALVPLAGASVLTCAAAAPARADSHGAAQTPDETATARADLRDKAVTMQAQLALIVAELDAEIATQEDAAGFGASEEVLAQIDSLKARRDSFADQLAQVRALIADLDRAQ
;
A
#
# COMPACT_ATOMS: atom_id res chain seq x y z
N MET A 1 2.85 23.70 -35.92
CA MET A 1 2.56 23.15 -37.27
C MET A 1 1.21 22.46 -37.24
N LEU A 2 0.30 22.89 -38.11
CA LEU A 2 -1.04 22.33 -38.31
C LEU A 2 -1.01 21.04 -39.13
N GLY A 3 -1.90 20.10 -38.80
CA GLY A 3 -2.46 19.09 -39.71
C GLY A 3 -1.57 17.85 -39.93
N ARG A 4 -2.06 16.69 -40.36
CA ARG A 4 -3.30 16.27 -41.03
C ARG A 4 -3.54 14.80 -40.62
N LEU A 5 -4.74 14.38 -40.23
CA LEU A 5 -5.68 13.67 -41.11
C LEU A 5 -4.98 12.76 -42.15
N ALA A 6 -5.00 11.45 -41.90
CA ALA A 6 -4.97 10.44 -42.95
C ALA A 6 -6.18 9.55 -42.77
N LEU A 7 -7.23 10.00 -43.44
CA LEU A 7 -8.52 9.37 -43.63
C LEU A 7 -8.36 8.07 -44.43
N ALA A 8 -9.21 7.10 -44.08
CA ALA A 8 -9.36 5.80 -44.68
C ALA A 8 -9.43 5.81 -46.21
N ALA A 9 -8.79 4.81 -46.81
CA ALA A 9 -9.14 4.32 -48.13
C ALA A 9 -8.93 2.81 -48.14
N LEU A 10 -10.02 2.04 -48.16
CA LEU A 10 -10.21 0.92 -49.09
C LEU A 10 -11.64 0.38 -48.96
N VAL A 11 -12.42 0.61 -50.01
CA VAL A 11 -13.63 -0.14 -50.39
C VAL A 11 -13.23 -0.92 -51.65
N PRO A 12 -13.55 -2.23 -51.78
CA PRO A 12 -14.73 -2.65 -52.56
C PRO A 12 -15.45 -3.86 -51.94
N LEU A 13 -16.78 -3.84 -51.81
CA LEU A 13 -17.80 -4.15 -52.84
C LEU A 13 -17.84 -5.64 -53.26
N ALA A 14 -18.65 -6.44 -52.55
CA ALA A 14 -19.33 -7.66 -52.98
C ALA A 14 -20.21 -8.10 -51.79
N GLY A 15 -21.47 -8.49 -51.87
CA GLY A 15 -22.41 -8.80 -52.93
C GLY A 15 -23.58 -9.54 -52.26
N ALA A 16 -24.71 -9.58 -52.96
CA ALA A 16 -25.89 -10.41 -52.68
C ALA A 16 -26.90 -9.94 -51.60
N SER A 17 -28.06 -9.54 -52.14
CA SER A 17 -29.37 -9.44 -51.51
C SER A 17 -29.82 -10.72 -50.82
N VAL A 18 -30.46 -10.60 -49.64
CA VAL A 18 -31.71 -11.34 -49.33
C VAL A 18 -32.56 -10.47 -48.42
N LEU A 19 -33.72 -10.02 -48.91
CA LEU A 19 -34.84 -9.59 -48.06
C LEU A 19 -35.34 -10.81 -47.27
N THR A 20 -35.29 -10.76 -45.95
CA THR A 20 -36.11 -11.66 -45.12
C THR A 20 -36.86 -10.82 -44.10
N CYS A 21 -38.14 -10.63 -44.37
CA CYS A 21 -39.12 -10.14 -43.42
C CYS A 21 -39.63 -11.35 -42.63
N ALA A 22 -39.42 -11.36 -41.31
CA ALA A 22 -40.28 -12.05 -40.35
C ALA A 22 -40.04 -11.47 -38.95
N ALA A 23 -41.09 -10.90 -38.38
CA ALA A 23 -41.11 -10.33 -37.05
C ALA A 23 -40.94 -11.39 -35.96
N ALA A 24 -40.07 -11.12 -34.98
CA ALA A 24 -40.18 -11.60 -33.60
C ALA A 24 -39.26 -10.76 -32.71
N ALA A 25 -39.83 -9.92 -31.84
CA ALA A 25 -39.11 -9.39 -30.69
C ALA A 25 -38.76 -10.56 -29.74
N PRO A 26 -37.62 -10.53 -29.02
CA PRO A 26 -37.57 -9.71 -27.81
C PRO A 26 -36.27 -8.91 -27.67
N ALA A 27 -36.39 -7.70 -27.13
CA ALA A 27 -35.26 -6.88 -26.71
C ALA A 27 -34.44 -7.58 -25.62
N ARG A 28 -33.22 -8.04 -25.94
CA ARG A 28 -32.02 -8.24 -25.07
C ARG A 28 -30.81 -8.42 -26.01
N ALA A 29 -29.63 -7.87 -25.82
CA ALA A 29 -29.01 -7.35 -24.61
C ALA A 29 -28.10 -6.15 -24.96
N ASP A 30 -28.18 -5.12 -24.14
CA ASP A 30 -27.03 -4.25 -23.87
C ASP A 30 -25.84 -5.13 -23.46
N SER A 31 -24.87 -5.36 -24.33
CA SER A 31 -23.52 -5.69 -23.89
C SER A 31 -22.81 -4.40 -23.52
N HIS A 32 -23.35 -3.71 -22.50
CA HIS A 32 -22.61 -2.75 -21.70
C HIS A 32 -22.51 -3.34 -20.30
N GLY A 33 -21.28 -3.54 -19.81
CA GLY A 33 -21.04 -3.80 -18.40
C GLY A 33 -20.47 -5.18 -18.12
N ALA A 34 -19.16 -5.26 -18.14
CA ALA A 34 -18.38 -5.69 -16.99
C ALA A 34 -16.90 -5.44 -17.29
N ALA A 35 -16.53 -4.16 -17.50
CA ALA A 35 -15.21 -3.78 -17.06
C ALA A 35 -15.22 -4.04 -15.56
N GLN A 36 -14.51 -5.09 -15.13
CA GLN A 36 -14.25 -5.35 -13.73
C GLN A 36 -13.50 -4.13 -13.22
N THR A 37 -14.22 -3.16 -12.66
CA THR A 37 -13.59 -2.14 -11.84
C THR A 37 -12.93 -2.90 -10.70
N PRO A 38 -11.61 -2.77 -10.51
CA PRO A 38 -10.97 -3.29 -9.31
C PRO A 38 -11.79 -2.84 -8.11
N ASP A 39 -12.00 -3.72 -7.13
CA ASP A 39 -12.55 -3.29 -5.85
C ASP A 39 -11.52 -2.32 -5.24
N GLU A 40 -11.70 -1.02 -5.49
CA GLU A 40 -10.80 0.06 -5.08
C GLU A 40 -10.54 -0.02 -3.57
N THR A 41 -11.53 -0.51 -2.80
CA THR A 41 -11.44 -0.78 -1.37
C THR A 41 -10.50 -1.93 -1.02
N ALA A 42 -10.45 -2.99 -1.82
CA ALA A 42 -9.50 -4.10 -1.61
C ALA A 42 -8.08 -3.67 -1.97
N THR A 43 -7.89 -2.92 -3.07
CA THR A 43 -6.58 -2.40 -3.46
C THR A 43 -6.05 -1.39 -2.43
N ALA A 44 -6.87 -0.44 -1.97
CA ALA A 44 -6.46 0.53 -0.95
C ALA A 44 -6.07 -0.13 0.39
N ARG A 45 -6.76 -1.22 0.78
CA ARG A 45 -6.42 -1.99 1.99
C ARG A 45 -5.09 -2.73 1.85
N ALA A 46 -4.82 -3.33 0.69
CA ALA A 46 -3.54 -3.98 0.42
C ALA A 46 -2.38 -2.97 0.48
N ASP A 47 -2.54 -1.81 -0.16
CA ASP A 47 -1.53 -0.74 -0.13
C ASP A 47 -1.27 -0.21 1.29
N LEU A 48 -2.32 -0.06 2.10
CA LEU A 48 -2.19 0.37 3.49
C LEU A 48 -1.47 -0.69 4.34
N ARG A 49 -1.77 -1.97 4.11
CA ARG A 49 -1.10 -3.09 4.79
C ARG A 49 0.40 -3.10 4.46
N ASP A 50 0.76 -2.98 3.19
CA ASP A 50 2.16 -3.00 2.75
C ASP A 50 2.97 -1.83 3.34
N LYS A 51 2.36 -0.64 3.41
CA LYS A 51 2.94 0.51 4.12
C LYS A 51 3.11 0.24 5.61
N ALA A 52 2.11 -0.33 6.26
CA ALA A 52 2.17 -0.65 7.68
C ALA A 52 3.26 -1.71 7.98
N VAL A 53 3.41 -2.73 7.14
CA VAL A 53 4.48 -3.75 7.27
C VAL A 53 5.86 -3.11 7.09
N THR A 54 6.01 -2.21 6.13
CA THR A 54 7.26 -1.46 5.94
C THR A 54 7.59 -0.62 7.16
N MET A 55 6.60 0.10 7.71
CA MET A 55 6.77 0.91 8.91
C MET A 55 7.08 0.04 10.14
N GLN A 56 6.46 -1.14 10.27
CA GLN A 56 6.78 -2.11 11.31
C GLN A 56 8.25 -2.53 11.24
N ALA A 57 8.78 -2.83 10.05
CA ALA A 57 10.16 -3.23 9.88
C ALA A 57 11.13 -2.09 10.23
N GLN A 58 10.83 -0.86 9.82
CA GLN A 58 11.64 0.33 10.13
C GLN A 58 11.65 0.62 11.64
N LEU A 59 10.49 0.60 12.29
CA LEU A 59 10.39 0.81 13.74
C LEU A 59 11.13 -0.29 14.52
N ALA A 60 11.01 -1.55 14.09
CA ALA A 60 11.74 -2.65 14.71
C ALA A 60 13.25 -2.48 14.60
N LEU A 61 13.76 -2.01 13.46
CA LEU A 61 15.17 -1.70 13.28
C LEU A 61 15.62 -0.59 14.22
N ILE A 62 14.87 0.51 14.29
CA ILE A 62 15.17 1.65 15.18
C ILE A 62 15.23 1.21 16.66
N VAL A 63 14.26 0.39 17.10
CA VAL A 63 14.26 -0.14 18.47
C VAL A 63 15.50 -0.98 18.73
N ALA A 64 15.88 -1.86 17.80
CA ALA A 64 17.07 -2.70 17.94
C ALA A 64 18.37 -1.87 17.96
N GLU A 65 18.46 -0.82 17.14
CA GLU A 65 19.60 0.11 17.14
C GLU A 65 19.70 0.87 18.46
N LEU A 66 18.57 1.33 19.01
CA LEU A 66 18.54 1.99 20.32
C LEU A 66 18.90 1.04 21.45
N ASP A 67 18.42 -0.21 21.44
CA ASP A 67 18.80 -1.21 22.44
C ASP A 67 20.31 -1.49 22.41
N ALA A 68 20.92 -1.56 21.21
CA ALA A 68 22.37 -1.75 21.06
C ALA A 68 23.18 -0.52 21.55
N GLU A 69 22.71 0.69 21.26
CA GLU A 69 23.34 1.92 21.74
C GLU A 69 23.24 2.05 23.27
N ILE A 70 22.06 1.77 23.84
CA ILE A 70 21.86 1.77 25.30
C ILE A 70 22.82 0.78 25.96
N ALA A 71 22.92 -0.45 25.45
CA ALA A 71 23.85 -1.44 25.98
C ALA A 71 25.31 -0.95 25.91
N THR A 72 25.70 -0.35 24.78
CA THR A 72 27.06 0.22 24.61
C THR A 72 27.34 1.35 25.59
N GLN A 73 26.36 2.24 25.83
CA GLN A 73 26.52 3.33 26.79
C GLN A 73 26.50 2.85 28.24
N GLU A 74 25.67 1.87 28.59
CA GLU A 74 25.65 1.25 29.92
C GLU A 74 26.97 0.56 30.25
N ASP A 75 27.55 -0.17 29.28
CA ASP A 75 28.86 -0.80 29.41
C ASP A 75 29.98 0.25 29.56
N ALA A 76 29.89 1.37 28.82
CA ALA A 76 30.88 2.45 28.86
C ALA A 76 30.79 3.33 30.13
N ALA A 77 29.58 3.51 30.67
CA ALA A 77 29.33 4.35 31.84
C ALA A 77 30.05 3.79 33.08
N GLY A 78 30.08 2.47 33.25
CA GLY A 78 30.80 1.79 34.33
C GLY A 78 30.40 2.27 35.74
N PHE A 79 31.24 1.94 36.72
CA PHE A 79 31.02 2.37 38.11
C PHE A 79 31.53 3.81 38.29
N GLY A 80 30.66 4.72 38.74
CA GLY A 80 31.01 6.15 38.91
C GLY A 80 30.71 7.04 37.70
N ALA A 81 29.84 6.59 36.79
CA ALA A 81 29.31 7.41 35.70
C ALA A 81 28.79 8.76 36.21
N SER A 82 29.02 9.84 35.44
CA SER A 82 28.47 11.14 35.78
C SER A 82 26.95 11.14 35.64
N GLU A 83 26.28 12.02 36.41
CA GLU A 83 24.83 12.21 36.29
C GLU A 83 24.40 12.58 34.86
N GLU A 84 25.26 13.29 34.12
CA GLU A 84 25.02 13.63 32.72
C GLU A 84 24.97 12.39 31.82
N VAL A 85 25.89 11.43 32.00
CA VAL A 85 25.90 10.18 31.22
C VAL A 85 24.66 9.34 31.57
N LEU A 86 24.30 9.25 32.84
CA LEU A 86 23.10 8.55 33.26
C LEU A 86 21.82 9.18 32.67
N ALA A 87 21.73 10.51 32.67
CA ALA A 87 20.61 11.23 32.05
C ALA A 87 20.54 11.02 30.53
N GLN A 88 21.68 10.90 29.84
CA GLN A 88 21.72 10.57 28.42
C GLN A 88 21.19 9.15 28.16
N ILE A 89 21.60 8.17 28.96
CA ILE A 89 21.09 6.79 28.88
C ILE A 89 19.57 6.76 29.13
N ASP A 90 19.08 7.48 30.12
CA ASP A 90 17.64 7.55 30.41
C ASP A 90 16.84 8.20 29.27
N SER A 91 17.39 9.24 28.64
CA SER A 91 16.80 9.84 27.43
C SER A 91 16.73 8.86 26.26
N LEU A 92 17.76 8.04 26.06
CA LEU A 92 17.76 6.98 25.05
C LEU A 92 16.71 5.92 25.35
N LYS A 93 16.59 5.47 26.61
CA LYS A 93 15.56 4.52 27.05
C LYS A 93 14.15 5.06 26.80
N ALA A 94 13.90 6.32 27.14
CA ALA A 94 12.61 6.95 26.89
C ALA A 94 12.27 7.00 25.39
N ARG A 95 13.26 7.29 24.53
CA ARG A 95 13.08 7.24 23.07
C ARG A 95 12.79 5.82 22.58
N ARG A 96 13.51 4.82 23.09
CA ARG A 96 13.31 3.40 22.77
C ARG A 96 11.88 2.98 23.11
N ASP A 97 11.41 3.32 24.30
CA ASP A 97 10.05 3.02 24.75
C ASP A 97 9.00 3.67 23.83
N SER A 98 9.19 4.94 23.44
CA SER A 98 8.29 5.62 22.51
C SER A 98 8.22 4.93 21.14
N PHE A 99 9.33 4.44 20.60
CA PHE A 99 9.33 3.71 19.32
C PHE A 99 8.76 2.29 19.47
N ALA A 100 8.97 1.64 20.61
CA ALA A 100 8.37 0.35 20.92
C ALA A 100 6.83 0.43 21.01
N ASP A 101 6.31 1.51 21.59
CA ASP A 101 4.87 1.79 21.64
C ASP A 101 4.30 2.04 20.24
N GLN A 102 4.99 2.81 19.41
CA GLN A 102 4.61 2.99 18.00
C GLN A 102 4.62 1.67 17.24
N LEU A 103 5.63 0.82 17.45
CA LEU A 103 5.71 -0.51 16.85
C LEU A 103 4.53 -1.38 17.26
N ALA A 104 4.11 -1.33 18.53
CA ALA A 104 2.94 -2.05 19.01
C ALA A 104 1.64 -1.55 18.35
N GLN A 105 1.48 -0.23 18.18
CA GLN A 105 0.34 0.36 17.48
C GLN A 105 0.27 -0.07 16.01
N VAL A 106 1.42 -0.10 15.31
CA VAL A 106 1.47 -0.55 13.91
C VAL A 106 1.14 -2.03 13.78
N ARG A 107 1.63 -2.88 14.70
CA ARG A 107 1.25 -4.31 14.73
C ARG A 107 -0.25 -4.49 14.95
N ALA A 108 -0.85 -3.68 15.82
CA ALA A 108 -2.30 -3.69 16.03
C ALA A 108 -3.06 -3.29 14.76
N LEU A 109 -2.61 -2.24 14.06
CA LEU A 109 -3.19 -1.80 12.80
C LEU A 109 -3.14 -2.91 11.73
N ILE A 110 -2.02 -3.60 11.58
CA ILE A 110 -1.89 -4.72 10.63
C ILE A 110 -2.86 -5.85 11.00
N ALA A 111 -2.96 -6.20 12.29
CA ALA A 111 -3.88 -7.24 12.74
C ALA A 111 -5.36 -6.86 12.48
N ASP A 112 -5.71 -5.58 12.59
CA ASP A 112 -7.05 -5.09 12.27
C ASP A 112 -7.33 -5.13 10.76
N LEU A 113 -6.35 -4.76 9.93
CA LEU A 113 -6.44 -4.86 8.47
C LEU A 113 -6.59 -6.31 7.99
N ASP A 114 -5.88 -7.25 8.61
CA ASP A 114 -5.94 -8.67 8.29
C ASP A 114 -7.27 -9.30 8.71
N ARG A 115 -7.92 -8.81 9.78
CA ARG A 115 -9.26 -9.26 10.22
C ARG A 115 -10.39 -8.71 9.34
N ALA A 116 -10.15 -7.63 8.61
CA ALA A 116 -11.14 -7.00 7.74
C ALA A 116 -11.17 -7.59 6.31
N GLN A 117 -10.34 -8.60 6.03
CA GLN A 117 -10.30 -9.34 4.75
C GLN A 117 -11.21 -10.57 4.80
#